data_AF-A0A434IC29-F1
#
_entry.id   AF-A0A434IC29-F1
#
_cell.length_a   1.000
_cell.length_b   1.000
_cell.length_c   1.000
_cell.angle_alpha   90.00
_cell.angle_beta   90.00
_cell.angle_gamma   90.00
#
_symmetry.space_group_name_H-M   'P 1'
#
loop_
_entity.id
_entity.type
_entity.pdbx_description
1 polymer ?
#
loop_
_entity_poly.entity_id
_entity_poly.type
_entity_poly.pdbx_seq_one_letter_code
_entity_poly.pdbx_strand_id
1 'polypeptide(L)'
;LWGERMAGSVVAIGNAPTALFYLLEKLRDGAPKPAAIIGMPVGFVGAAESKDALAENSYGVPFAIVRGRLGGSAMTAAALNSLARPGL
;
A
#
# COMPACT_ATOMS: atom_id res chain seq x y z
N LEU A 1 3.98 -11.99 10.23
CA LEU A 1 5.29 -11.36 10.51
C LEU A 1 5.21 -9.84 10.77
N TRP A 2 4.26 -9.09 10.20
CA TRP A 2 4.15 -7.64 10.46
C TRP A 2 3.37 -7.24 11.71
N GLY A 3 2.63 -8.17 12.34
CA GLY A 3 1.62 -7.90 13.39
C GLY A 3 1.95 -6.75 14.35
N GLU A 4 2.99 -6.89 15.17
CA GLU A 4 3.39 -5.88 16.17
C GLU A 4 3.96 -4.59 15.55
N ARG A 5 4.45 -4.66 14.31
CA ARG A 5 5.03 -3.51 13.59
C ARG A 5 4.00 -2.74 12.76
N MET A 6 2.75 -3.20 12.68
CA MET A 6 1.74 -2.56 11.83
C MET A 6 1.30 -1.20 12.36
N ALA A 7 1.08 -1.08 13.67
CA ALA A 7 0.54 0.12 14.29
C ALA A 7 1.43 1.35 13.98
N GLY A 8 0.85 2.36 13.33
CA GLY A 8 1.55 3.62 13.01
C GLY A 8 2.65 3.51 11.95
N SER A 9 2.81 2.36 11.29
CA SER A 9 3.82 2.19 10.24
C SER A 9 3.45 2.85 8.91
N VAL A 10 4.45 3.07 8.05
CA VAL A 10 4.21 3.31 6.62
C VAL A 10 4.40 1.98 5.89
N VAL A 11 3.30 1.43 5.37
CA VAL A 11 3.33 0.18 4.61
C VAL A 11 3.58 0.51 3.14
N ALA A 12 4.61 -0.09 2.54
CA ALA A 12 4.95 0.10 1.14
C ALA A 12 4.87 -1.21 0.37
N ILE A 13 3.93 -1.30 -0.56
CA ILE A 13 3.69 -2.47 -1.40
C ILE A 13 3.86 -2.04 -2.86
N GLY A 14 5.05 -2.30 -3.40
CA GLY A 14 5.39 -1.92 -4.78
C GLY A 14 5.32 -3.05 -5.80
N ASN A 15 5.14 -4.30 -5.37
CA ASN A 15 5.22 -5.45 -6.27
C ASN A 15 3.99 -6.35 -6.20
N ALA A 16 3.68 -6.92 -5.04
CA ALA A 16 2.69 -7.99 -4.93
C ALA A 16 1.27 -7.46 -4.66
N PRO A 17 0.30 -7.61 -5.61
CA PRO A 17 -1.09 -7.24 -5.36
C PRO A 17 -1.75 -8.07 -4.25
N THR A 18 -1.37 -9.35 -4.13
CA THR A 18 -1.86 -10.25 -3.09
C THR A 18 -1.49 -9.79 -1.68
N ALA A 19 -0.33 -9.15 -1.52
CA ALA A 19 0.04 -8.55 -0.24
C ALA A 19 -0.89 -7.37 0.13
N LEU A 20 -1.33 -6.60 -0.87
CA LEU A 20 -2.26 -5.50 -0.66
C LEU A 20 -3.66 -6.02 -0.31
N PHE A 21 -4.17 -7.02 -1.04
CA PHE A 21 -5.43 -7.68 -0.66
C PHE A 21 -5.38 -8.26 0.76
N TYR A 22 -4.31 -8.99 1.09
CA TYR A 22 -4.15 -9.59 2.41
C TYR A 22 -4.06 -8.54 3.52
N LEU A 23 -3.43 -7.39 3.27
CA LEU A 23 -3.44 -6.26 4.20
C LEU A 23 -4.88 -5.76 4.43
N LEU A 24 -5.67 -5.60 3.37
CA LEU A 24 -7.06 -5.15 3.48
C LEU A 24 -7.94 -6.16 4.25
N GLU A 25 -7.75 -7.46 4.03
CA GLU A 25 -8.40 -8.51 4.83
C GLU A 25 -8.04 -8.38 6.32
N LYS A 26 -6.77 -8.15 6.64
CA LYS A 26 -6.35 -7.95 8.04
C LYS A 26 -6.96 -6.70 8.64
N LEU A 27 -7.01 -5.60 7.91
CA LEU A 27 -7.62 -4.35 8.39
C LEU A 27 -9.12 -4.49 8.61
N ARG A 28 -9.82 -5.20 7.71
CA ARG A 28 -11.23 -5.58 7.88
C ARG A 28 -11.45 -6.34 9.19
N ASP A 29 -10.56 -7.28 9.48
CA ASP A 29 -10.64 -8.16 10.65
C ASP A 29 -10.10 -7.51 11.94
N GLY A 30 -9.86 -6.18 11.92
CA GLY A 30 -9.50 -5.40 13.11
C GLY A 30 -8.01 -5.36 13.44
N ALA A 31 -7.12 -5.67 12.48
CA ALA A 31 -5.68 -5.52 12.69
C ALA A 31 -5.28 -4.05 12.99
N PRO A 32 -4.17 -3.82 13.71
CA PRO A 32 -3.68 -2.48 13.98
C PRO A 32 -3.45 -1.68 12.70
N LYS A 33 -3.90 -0.42 12.69
CA LYS A 33 -3.83 0.44 11.51
C LYS A 33 -2.42 1.01 11.30
N PRO A 34 -1.86 0.92 10.08
CA PRO A 34 -0.70 1.72 9.72
C PRO A 34 -1.04 3.21 9.70
N ALA A 35 -0.03 4.07 9.79
CA ALA A 35 -0.16 5.50 9.60
C ALA A 35 -0.47 5.86 8.14
N ALA A 36 0.08 5.10 7.19
CA ALA A 36 -0.21 5.26 5.75
C ALA A 36 0.09 3.99 4.95
N ILE A 37 -0.53 3.87 3.77
CA ILE A 37 -0.30 2.77 2.81
C ILE A 37 0.12 3.34 1.45
N ILE A 38 1.32 2.97 0.98
CA ILE A 38 1.77 3.16 -0.40
C ILE A 38 1.45 1.87 -1.16
N GLY A 39 0.26 1.82 -1.75
CA GLY A 39 -0.26 0.70 -2.54
C GLY A 39 0.05 0.88 -4.02
N MET A 40 1.29 0.60 -4.43
CA MET A 40 1.74 0.73 -5.82
C MET A 40 2.17 -0.61 -6.45
N PRO A 41 1.49 -1.76 -6.22
CA PRO A 41 1.83 -2.98 -6.92
C PRO A 41 1.64 -2.80 -8.44
N VAL A 42 2.61 -3.29 -9.20
CA VAL A 42 2.58 -3.35 -10.67
C VAL A 42 2.10 -4.71 -11.11
N GLY A 43 1.40 -4.78 -12.23
CA GLY A 43 1.08 -6.07 -12.84
C GLY A 43 -0.19 -6.07 -13.67
N PHE A 44 -0.45 -7.22 -14.27
CA PHE A 44 -1.60 -7.45 -15.14
C PHE A 44 -2.72 -8.24 -14.45
N VAL A 45 -2.44 -8.85 -13.30
CA VAL A 45 -3.40 -9.67 -12.54
C VAL A 45 -3.49 -9.13 -11.12
N GLY A 46 -4.67 -8.66 -10.73
CA GLY A 46 -4.97 -8.18 -9.37
C GLY A 46 -4.36 -6.82 -9.00
N ALA A 47 -3.44 -6.27 -9.79
CA ALA A 47 -2.79 -5.00 -9.48
C ALA A 47 -3.81 -3.85 -9.45
N ALA A 48 -4.60 -3.69 -10.53
CA ALA A 48 -5.61 -2.64 -10.59
C ALA A 48 -6.66 -2.85 -9.49
N GLU A 49 -7.16 -4.07 -9.37
CA GLU A 49 -8.24 -4.45 -8.47
C GLU A 49 -7.85 -4.27 -6.99
N SER A 50 -6.62 -4.64 -6.60
CA SER A 50 -6.14 -4.44 -5.21
C SER A 50 -5.99 -2.97 -4.84
N LYS A 51 -5.56 -2.13 -5.79
CA LYS A 51 -5.44 -0.68 -5.59
C LYS A 51 -6.80 0.01 -5.57
N ASP A 52 -7.72 -0.43 -6.41
CA ASP A 52 -9.09 0.07 -6.40
C ASP A 52 -9.83 -0.36 -5.12
N ALA A 53 -9.63 -1.58 -4.64
CA ALA A 53 -10.16 -2.04 -3.34
C ALA A 53 -9.61 -1.20 -2.16
N LEU A 54 -8.32 -0.85 -2.19
CA LEU A 54 -7.73 0.09 -1.22
C LEU A 54 -8.38 1.47 -1.30
N ALA A 55 -8.66 1.95 -2.51
CA ALA A 55 -9.31 3.26 -2.71
C ALA A 55 -10.79 3.27 -2.33
N GLU A 56 -11.48 2.14 -2.48
CA GLU A 56 -12.87 1.95 -2.09
C GLU A 56 -13.00 1.92 -0.56
N ASN A 57 -12.14 1.16 0.12
CA ASN A 57 -12.12 1.11 1.58
C ASN A 57 -10.74 0.78 2.14
N SER A 58 -10.02 1.82 2.57
CA SER A 58 -8.73 1.70 3.27
C SER A 58 -8.87 1.49 4.79
N TYR A 59 -10.09 1.29 5.28
CA TYR A 59 -10.43 1.21 6.70
C TYR A 59 -10.00 2.45 7.50
N GLY A 60 -10.03 3.62 6.85
CA GLY A 60 -9.68 4.92 7.44
C GLY A 60 -8.18 5.19 7.50
N VAL A 61 -7.36 4.43 6.77
CA VAL A 61 -5.91 4.69 6.65
C VAL A 61 -5.63 5.56 5.42
N PRO A 62 -4.87 6.66 5.54
CA PRO A 62 -4.41 7.41 4.38
C PRO A 62 -3.63 6.55 3.39
N PHE A 63 -3.81 6.75 2.10
CA PHE A 63 -3.14 5.94 1.09
C PHE A 63 -2.69 6.72 -0.14
N ALA A 64 -1.74 6.13 -0.86
CA ALA A 64 -1.31 6.56 -2.19
C ALA A 64 -1.26 5.35 -3.13
N ILE A 65 -1.87 5.49 -4.30
CA ILE A 65 -1.87 4.46 -5.35
C ILE A 65 -1.52 5.08 -6.71
N VAL A 66 -1.01 4.24 -7.61
CA VAL A 66 -0.98 4.52 -9.06
C VAL A 66 -2.01 3.62 -9.70
N ARG A 67 -3.14 4.17 -10.15
CA ARG A 67 -4.27 3.38 -10.68
C ARG A 67 -3.88 2.53 -11.90
N GLY A 68 -4.65 1.48 -12.15
CA GLY A 68 -4.44 0.57 -13.26
C GLY A 68 -3.24 -0.36 -13.05
N ARG A 69 -2.48 -0.64 -14.12
CA ARG A 69 -1.42 -1.67 -14.11
C ARG A 69 -0.05 -1.16 -13.69
N LEU A 70 0.17 0.16 -13.73
CA LEU A 70 1.44 0.81 -13.43
C LEU A 70 1.71 0.84 -11.92
N GLY A 71 2.99 0.92 -11.55
CA GLY A 71 3.46 0.89 -10.17
C GLY A 71 4.91 0.45 -10.14
N GLY A 72 5.27 -0.38 -9.16
CA GLY A 72 6.57 -1.05 -9.13
C GLY A 72 7.44 -0.61 -7.97
N SER A 73 8.40 -1.46 -7.61
CA SER A 73 9.34 -1.19 -6.52
C SER A 73 10.11 0.12 -6.70
N ALA A 74 10.52 0.45 -7.92
CA ALA A 74 11.25 1.70 -8.20
C ALA A 74 10.41 2.95 -7.90
N MET A 75 9.15 2.96 -8.36
CA MET A 75 8.23 4.07 -8.11
C MET A 75 7.85 4.17 -6.63
N THR A 76 7.63 3.03 -5.98
CA THR A 76 7.31 2.95 -4.55
C THR A 76 8.47 3.46 -3.69
N ALA A 77 9.70 3.06 -4.02
CA ALA A 77 10.90 3.54 -3.34
C ALA A 77 11.13 5.03 -3.58
N ALA A 78 10.90 5.53 -4.80
CA ALA A 78 10.97 6.96 -5.10
C ALA A 78 9.93 7.76 -4.29
N ALA A 79 8.70 7.25 -4.16
CA ALA A 79 7.67 7.87 -3.31
C ALA A 79 8.10 7.89 -1.83
N LEU A 80 8.64 6.78 -1.31
CA LEU A 80 9.20 6.74 0.05
C LEU A 80 10.34 7.74 0.25
N ASN A 81 11.29 7.82 -0.69
CA ASN A 81 12.41 8.76 -0.62
C ASN A 81 11.91 10.21 -0.54
N SER A 82 10.94 10.58 -1.38
CA SER A 82 10.36 11.92 -1.41
C SER A 82 9.59 12.26 -0.14
N LEU A 83 8.88 11.29 0.44
CA LEU A 83 8.20 11.44 1.74
C LEU A 83 9.21 11.59 2.89
N ALA A 84 10.32 10.86 2.83
CA ALA A 84 11.37 10.94 3.86
C ALA A 84 12.12 12.27 3.80
N ARG A 85 12.36 12.81 2.60
CA ARG A 85 12.99 14.11 2.40
C ARG A 85 12.53 14.75 1.07
N PRO A 86 11.85 15.91 1.11
CA PRO A 86 11.48 16.64 -0.09
C PRO A 86 12.70 17.22 -0.81
N GLY A 87 12.67 17.20 -2.14
CA GLY A 87 13.72 17.79 -2.98
C GLY A 87 14.99 16.94 -3.08
N LEU A 88 16.02 17.54 -3.67
CA LEU A 88 17.38 16.98 -3.74
C LEU A 88 18.18 17.26 -2.49
#